data_AF-A0A7J9CF93-F1
#
_entry.id   AF-A0A7J9CF93-F1
#
_cell.length_a   1.000
_cell.length_b   1.000
_cell.length_c   1.000
_cell.angle_alpha   90.00
_cell.angle_beta   90.00
_cell.angle_gamma   90.00
#
_symmetry.space_group_name_H-M   'P 1'
#
loop_
_entity.id
_entity.type
_entity.pdbx_description
1 polymer ?
#
loop_
_entity_poly.entity_id
_entity_poly.type
_entity_poly.pdbx_seq_one_letter_code
_entity_poly.pdbx_strand_id
1 'polypeptide(L)'
;MILAIKKKDEPKEEAKPIEKNTSMVNSMVIIPKKMNGEEGLIFVDINIAGQKRSALVDTGASDLFISKKAAKKLGLSIRKSNKKIKTVNSKEAPTVGVVRNVELQIGE
;
A
#
# COMPACT_ATOMS: atom_id res chain seq x y z
N MET A 1 -15.34 -13.77 -4.53
CA MET A 1 -16.33 -13.89 -5.63
C MET A 1 -17.71 -14.04 -4.99
N ILE A 2 -18.60 -13.05 -5.11
CA ILE A 2 -20.04 -13.14 -4.78
C ILE A 2 -20.82 -12.22 -5.73
N LEU A 3 -21.99 -12.68 -6.21
CA LEU A 3 -22.91 -12.04 -7.16
C LEU A 3 -24.37 -11.95 -6.61
N ALA A 4 -25.03 -10.80 -6.87
CA ALA A 4 -26.49 -10.45 -7.05
C ALA A 4 -27.50 -10.57 -5.86
N ILE A 5 -28.62 -9.81 -5.68
CA ILE A 5 -29.54 -9.00 -6.54
C ILE A 5 -30.21 -7.83 -5.73
N LYS A 6 -30.93 -6.93 -6.43
CA LYS A 6 -31.29 -5.50 -6.26
C LYS A 6 -32.70 -5.18 -5.67
N LYS A 7 -32.87 -3.98 -5.07
CA LYS A 7 -34.13 -3.17 -5.08
C LYS A 7 -33.80 -1.73 -5.49
N LYS A 8 -34.74 -1.05 -6.18
CA LYS A 8 -34.58 0.24 -6.89
C LYS A 8 -35.69 1.19 -6.42
N ASP A 9 -35.38 2.46 -6.21
CA ASP A 9 -36.28 3.63 -6.35
C ASP A 9 -35.41 4.88 -6.64
N GLU A 10 -35.87 5.76 -7.55
CA GLU A 10 -35.14 6.87 -8.22
C GLU A 10 -35.28 8.24 -7.50
N PRO A 11 -34.77 9.36 -8.05
CA PRO A 11 -33.37 9.72 -8.24
C PRO A 11 -32.99 10.90 -7.31
N LYS A 12 -31.83 10.85 -6.66
CA LYS A 12 -31.16 12.06 -6.17
C LYS A 12 -29.96 12.31 -7.06
N GLU A 13 -29.85 13.54 -7.53
CA GLU A 13 -28.73 14.06 -8.29
C GLU A 13 -27.47 13.95 -7.42
N GLU A 14 -26.77 12.83 -7.57
CA GLU A 14 -25.58 12.48 -6.81
C GLU A 14 -24.37 12.70 -7.72
N ALA A 15 -23.39 13.42 -7.18
CA ALA A 15 -22.17 13.79 -7.86
C ALA A 15 -21.57 12.60 -8.62
N LYS A 16 -21.18 12.83 -9.88
CA LYS A 16 -20.55 11.80 -10.71
C LYS A 16 -19.43 11.12 -9.93
N PRO A 17 -19.44 9.79 -9.77
CA PRO A 17 -18.32 9.10 -9.17
C PRO A 17 -17.14 9.26 -10.12
N ILE A 18 -16.12 9.99 -9.68
CA ILE A 18 -14.80 9.84 -10.27
C ILE A 18 -14.47 8.37 -10.04
N GLU A 19 -14.40 7.61 -11.13
CA GLU A 19 -13.92 6.24 -11.11
C GLU A 19 -12.55 6.27 -10.42
N LYS A 20 -12.54 5.91 -9.14
CA LYS A 20 -11.30 5.70 -8.43
C LYS A 20 -10.75 4.43 -9.03
N ASN A 21 -9.90 4.60 -10.03
CA ASN A 21 -9.09 3.57 -10.61
C ASN A 21 -8.26 2.99 -9.46
N THR A 22 -8.78 1.97 -8.78
CA THR A 22 -7.97 1.19 -7.84
C THR A 22 -7.04 0.38 -8.72
N SER A 23 -5.98 1.02 -9.21
CA SER A 23 -4.88 0.33 -9.85
C SER A 23 -4.32 -0.60 -8.78
N MET A 24 -4.47 -1.90 -9.00
CA MET A 24 -3.72 -2.89 -8.24
C MET A 24 -2.25 -2.65 -8.55
N VAL A 25 -1.55 -1.93 -7.67
CA VAL A 25 -0.09 -1.97 -7.68
C VAL A 25 0.35 -3.32 -7.15
N ASN A 26 1.25 -3.97 -7.89
CA ASN A 26 1.80 -5.26 -7.50
C ASN A 26 2.67 -5.14 -6.23
N SER A 27 3.27 -3.98 -5.98
CA SER A 27 4.25 -3.78 -4.90
C SER A 27 4.40 -2.29 -4.51
N MET A 28 4.81 -1.98 -3.27
CA MET A 28 4.97 -0.62 -2.74
C MET A 28 5.81 -0.61 -1.48
N VAL A 29 6.88 0.20 -1.45
CA VAL A 29 7.78 0.30 -0.30
C VAL A 29 7.63 1.65 0.40
N ILE A 30 7.10 1.65 1.63
CA ILE A 30 6.91 2.89 2.42
C ILE A 30 8.18 3.19 3.21
N ILE A 31 8.99 4.12 2.68
CA ILE A 31 10.23 4.59 3.29
C ILE A 31 9.97 5.93 4.00
N PRO A 32 10.37 6.10 5.28
CA PRO A 32 10.32 7.41 5.93
C PRO A 32 11.29 8.38 5.25
N LYS A 33 10.74 9.42 4.60
CA LYS A 33 11.42 10.52 3.90
C LYS A 33 12.76 10.94 4.55
N LYS A 34 13.86 10.69 3.85
CA LYS A 34 15.05 11.56 3.83
C LYS A 34 15.24 11.95 2.38
N MET A 35 15.03 13.23 2.09
CA MET A 35 14.84 13.74 0.74
C MET A 35 16.15 14.33 0.24
N ASN A 36 16.90 13.51 -0.46
CA ASN A 36 18.00 13.93 -1.32
C ASN A 36 17.70 13.20 -2.63
N GLY A 37 17.43 13.92 -3.72
CA GLY A 37 17.05 13.31 -4.99
C GLY A 37 18.11 12.32 -5.45
N GLU A 38 17.87 11.03 -5.24
CA GLU A 38 18.62 9.97 -5.90
C GLU A 38 17.98 9.84 -7.28
N GLU A 39 18.67 10.37 -8.29
CA GLU A 39 18.20 10.42 -9.68
C GLU A 39 17.69 9.04 -10.13
N GLY A 40 16.46 8.99 -10.63
CA GLY A 40 15.85 7.75 -11.15
C GLY A 40 14.94 6.98 -10.19
N LEU A 41 14.83 7.35 -8.91
CA LEU A 41 13.82 6.75 -8.03
C LEU A 41 12.44 7.38 -8.22
N ILE A 42 11.44 6.54 -8.46
CA ILE A 42 10.05 6.96 -8.64
C ILE A 42 9.29 6.78 -7.33
N PHE A 43 8.65 7.85 -6.89
CA PHE A 43 7.76 7.84 -5.74
C PHE A 43 6.35 8.24 -6.16
N VAL A 44 5.35 7.67 -5.50
CA VAL A 44 3.95 8.05 -5.69
C VAL A 44 3.30 8.33 -4.34
N ASP A 45 2.42 9.33 -4.34
CA ASP A 45 1.62 9.66 -3.17
C ASP A 45 0.54 8.61 -2.94
N ILE A 46 0.34 8.29 -1.66
CA ILE A 46 -0.64 7.32 -1.20
C ILE A 46 -1.38 7.82 0.01
N ASN A 47 -2.61 7.34 0.16
CA ASN A 47 -3.31 7.34 1.42
C ASN A 47 -3.30 5.91 1.99
N ILE A 48 -2.60 5.72 3.11
CA ILE A 48 -2.56 4.45 3.83
C ILE A 48 -3.15 4.62 5.23
N ALA A 49 -4.16 3.82 5.56
CA ALA A 49 -4.88 3.92 6.83
C ALA A 49 -5.32 5.38 7.16
N GLY A 50 -5.86 6.09 6.16
CA GLY A 50 -6.32 7.47 6.29
C GLY A 50 -5.21 8.53 6.33
N GLN A 51 -3.94 8.14 6.14
CA GLN A 51 -2.79 9.05 6.24
C GLN A 51 -2.06 9.20 4.91
N LYS A 52 -1.92 10.44 4.42
CA LYS A 52 -1.11 10.77 3.23
C LYS A 52 0.38 10.47 3.49
N ARG A 53 0.99 9.68 2.62
CA ARG A 53 2.41 9.27 2.62
C ARG A 53 2.92 9.23 1.18
N SER A 54 4.23 9.09 1.03
CA SER A 54 4.87 8.80 -0.26
C SER A 54 5.55 7.44 -0.15
N ALA A 55 5.51 6.65 -1.22
CA ALA A 55 6.19 5.37 -1.25
C ALA A 55 6.87 5.13 -2.59
N LEU A 56 7.92 4.29 -2.54
CA LEU A 56 8.76 3.94 -3.68
C LEU A 56 8.00 2.96 -4.60
N VAL A 57 8.05 3.23 -5.89
CA VAL A 57 7.61 2.33 -6.95
C VAL A 57 8.76 1.37 -7.27
N ASP A 58 8.68 0.16 -6.73
CA ASP A 58 9.69 -0.89 -6.93
C ASP A 58 9.07 -2.07 -7.70
N THR A 59 9.23 -2.06 -9.02
CA THR A 59 8.71 -3.11 -9.90
C THR A 59 9.45 -4.44 -9.77
N GLY A 60 10.60 -4.47 -9.07
CA GLY A 60 11.37 -5.68 -8.79
C GLY A 60 10.90 -6.45 -7.54
N ALA A 61 10.03 -5.85 -6.72
CA ALA A 61 9.52 -6.47 -5.51
C ALA A 61 8.25 -7.31 -5.77
N SER A 62 8.16 -8.47 -5.11
CA SER A 62 6.99 -9.38 -5.22
C SER A 62 5.88 -9.07 -4.21
N ASP A 63 6.16 -8.30 -3.16
CA ASP A 63 5.23 -7.95 -2.09
C ASP A 63 5.34 -6.43 -1.76
N LEU A 64 4.34 -5.87 -1.08
CA LEU A 64 4.44 -4.55 -0.44
C LEU A 64 5.32 -4.65 0.81
N PHE A 65 6.31 -3.75 0.96
CA PHE A 65 7.16 -3.71 2.14
C PHE A 65 7.00 -2.41 2.91
N ILE A 66 6.97 -2.52 4.24
CA ILE A 66 6.98 -1.36 5.13
C ILE A 66 7.95 -1.61 6.27
N SER A 67 8.74 -0.60 6.60
CA SER A 67 9.61 -0.71 7.77
C SER A 67 8.78 -0.85 9.05
N LYS A 68 9.27 -1.64 10.02
CA LYS A 68 8.63 -1.76 11.35
C LYS A 68 8.36 -0.40 11.99
N LYS A 69 9.28 0.56 11.82
CA LYS A 69 9.15 1.94 12.32
C LYS A 69 7.98 2.67 11.65
N ALA A 70 7.85 2.59 10.33
CA ALA A 70 6.75 3.21 9.60
C ALA A 70 5.40 2.56 9.93
N ALA A 71 5.33 1.22 9.99
CA ALA A 71 4.11 0.51 10.40
C ALA A 71 3.64 0.93 11.80
N LYS A 72 4.56 1.05 12.77
CA LYS A 72 4.26 1.58 14.10
C LYS A 72 3.74 3.02 14.07
N LYS A 73 4.38 3.91 13.29
CA LYS A 73 3.94 5.31 13.14
C LYS A 73 2.54 5.44 12.54
N LEU A 74 2.17 4.51 11.67
CA LEU A 74 0.84 4.45 11.05
C LEU A 74 -0.20 3.74 11.94
N GLY A 75 0.17 3.23 13.11
CA GLY A 75 -0.74 2.48 13.99
C GLY A 75 -1.13 1.11 13.45
N LEU A 76 -0.36 0.55 12.51
CA LEU A 76 -0.69 -0.73 11.87
C LEU A 76 -0.41 -1.91 12.80
N SER A 77 -1.36 -2.83 12.86
CA SER A 77 -1.23 -4.07 13.63
C SER A 77 -0.38 -5.10 12.87
N ILE A 78 0.85 -5.33 13.36
CA ILE A 78 1.76 -6.34 12.81
C ILE A 78 1.44 -7.70 13.41
N ARG A 79 1.03 -8.65 12.58
CA ARG A 79 0.82 -10.06 12.99
C ARG A 79 2.09 -10.86 12.76
N LYS A 80 2.49 -11.67 13.75
CA LYS A 80 3.63 -12.58 13.60
C LYS A 80 3.44 -13.47 12.37
N SER A 81 4.51 -13.70 11.63
CA SER A 81 4.52 -14.59 10.47
C SER A 81 5.88 -15.24 10.32
N ASN A 82 5.91 -16.44 9.75
CA ASN A 82 7.14 -17.14 9.42
C ASN A 82 7.69 -16.76 8.02
N LYS A 83 7.18 -15.68 7.41
CA LYS A 83 7.66 -15.17 6.12
C LYS A 83 9.11 -14.67 6.26
N LYS A 84 9.91 -14.94 5.24
CA LYS A 84 11.26 -14.42 5.08
C LYS A 84 11.30 -13.42 3.93
N ILE A 85 12.27 -12.53 3.96
CA ILE A 85 12.57 -11.57 2.88
C ILE A 85 14.01 -11.81 2.43
N LYS A 86 14.24 -11.77 1.11
CA LYS A 86 15.57 -11.80 0.51
C LYS A 86 15.75 -10.53 -0.31
N THR A 87 16.86 -9.82 -0.09
CA THR A 87 17.26 -8.75 -1.01
C THR A 87 18.30 -9.31 -1.99
N VAL A 88 18.47 -8.65 -3.13
CA VAL A 88 19.29 -9.15 -4.26
C VAL A 88 20.71 -9.59 -3.87
N ASN A 89 21.29 -8.99 -2.83
CA ASN A 89 22.66 -9.26 -2.37
C ASN A 89 22.74 -9.72 -0.91
N SER A 90 21.67 -10.28 -0.35
CA SER A 90 21.67 -10.76 1.05
C SER A 90 21.12 -12.17 1.23
N LYS A 91 21.50 -12.78 2.35
CA LYS A 91 20.85 -14.01 2.83
C LYS A 91 19.41 -13.68 3.24
N GLU A 92 18.53 -14.65 3.10
CA GLU A 92 17.17 -14.54 3.61
C GLU A 92 17.15 -14.18 5.09
N ALA A 93 16.33 -13.20 5.44
CA ALA A 93 16.10 -12.77 6.81
C ALA A 93 14.63 -12.94 7.18
N PRO A 94 14.30 -13.26 8.45
CA PRO A 94 12.92 -13.30 8.89
C PRO A 94 12.28 -11.91 8.84
N THR A 95 11.00 -11.85 8.44
CA THR A 95 10.21 -10.64 8.57
C THR A 95 9.78 -10.42 10.02
N VAL A 96 9.49 -9.17 10.40
CA VAL A 96 8.88 -8.87 11.72
C VAL A 96 7.46 -9.41 11.81
N GLY A 97 6.78 -9.53 10.67
CA GLY A 97 5.41 -9.97 10.55
C GLY A 97 4.75 -9.47 9.27
N VAL A 98 3.45 -9.68 9.17
CA VAL A 98 2.60 -9.17 8.08
C VAL A 98 1.55 -8.22 8.63
N VAL A 99 1.21 -7.20 7.85
CA VAL A 99 0.02 -6.37 8.09
C VAL A 99 -1.06 -6.82 7.10
N ARG A 100 -2.31 -6.90 7.53
CA ARG A 100 -3.45 -7.33 6.72
C ARG A 100 -4.59 -6.33 6.88
N ASN A 101 -5.49 -6.29 5.89
CA ASN A 101 -6.69 -5.45 5.90
C ASN A 101 -6.37 -3.97 6.11
N VAL A 102 -5.40 -3.46 5.36
CA VAL A 102 -5.02 -2.04 5.37
C VAL A 102 -5.65 -1.37 4.15
N GLU A 103 -6.38 -0.29 4.38
CA GLU A 103 -6.82 0.57 3.30
C GLU A 103 -5.60 1.30 2.71
N LEU A 104 -5.38 1.10 1.41
CA LEU A 104 -4.32 1.73 0.63
C LEU A 104 -4.94 2.30 -0.65
N GLN A 105 -4.75 3.59 -0.87
CA GLN A 105 -5.15 4.30 -2.06
C GLN A 105 -3.92 4.98 -2.66
N ILE A 106 -3.86 5.03 -4.00
CA ILE A 106 -2.71 5.54 -4.74
C ILE A 106 -3.17 6.67 -5.62
N GLY A 107 -2.42 7.77 -5.59
CA GLY A 107 -2.90 9.05 -6.12
C GLY A 107 -4.01 9.64 -5.26
N GLU A 108 -4.74 10.61 -5.83
CA GLU A 108 -5.99 11.15 -5.27
C GLU A 108 -7.20 10.34 -5.76
#